data_AF-A0A645H2Y9-F1
#
_entry.id   AF-A0A645H2Y9-F1
#
_cell.length_a   1.000
_cell.length_b   1.000
_cell.length_c   1.000
_cell.angle_alpha   90.00
_cell.angle_beta   90.00
_cell.angle_gamma   90.00
#
_symmetry.space_group_name_H-M   'P 1'
#
loop_
_entity.id
_entity.type
_entity.pdbx_description
1 polymer ?
#
loop_
_entity_poly.entity_id
_entity_poly.type
_entity_poly.pdbx_seq_one_letter_code
_entity_poly.pdbx_strand_id
1 'polypeptide(L)'
;MHSLLVLAFCIAATGFFTLSFCVTSNSILQLNMKNEFRGRVMSLYVIASSGTAPVGNFLSGFVSEHWGPLAGYMTCGFLLLLSLSVLLCWENKYKKKTAAGEVLPGKQL
;
A
#
# COMPACT_ATOMS: atom_id res chain seq x y z
N MET A 1 -10.78 -31.11 3.98
CA MET A 1 -11.92 -30.23 3.63
C MET A 1 -11.91 -28.91 4.41
N HIS A 2 -11.71 -28.91 5.73
CA HIS A 2 -11.63 -27.66 6.54
C HIS A 2 -10.53 -26.68 6.07
N SER A 3 -9.37 -27.17 5.64
CA SER A 3 -8.26 -26.31 5.18
C SER A 3 -8.56 -25.53 3.89
N LEU A 4 -9.47 -26.03 3.04
CA LEU A 4 -9.84 -25.37 1.78
C LEU A 4 -10.74 -24.16 2.01
N LEU A 5 -11.66 -24.24 2.98
CA LEU A 5 -12.51 -23.12 3.35
C LEU A 5 -11.71 -21.97 3.98
N VAL A 6 -10.73 -22.31 4.83
CA VAL A 6 -9.82 -21.31 5.42
C VAL A 6 -9.02 -20.58 4.33
N LEU A 7 -8.45 -21.33 3.37
CA LEU A 7 -7.74 -20.74 2.24
C LEU A 7 -8.66 -19.83 1.40
N ALA A 8 -9.85 -20.30 1.05
CA ALA A 8 -10.82 -19.54 0.28
C ALA A 8 -11.20 -18.23 0.98
N PHE A 9 -11.45 -18.29 2.30
CA PHE A 9 -11.75 -17.11 3.10
C PHE A 9 -10.58 -16.13 3.15
N CYS A 10 -9.35 -16.61 3.37
CA CYS A 10 -8.14 -15.78 3.38
C CYS A 10 -7.90 -15.09 2.03
N ILE A 11 -8.06 -15.80 0.91
CA ILE A 11 -7.90 -15.24 -0.44
C ILE A 11 -9.00 -14.22 -0.72
N ALA A 12 -10.26 -14.52 -0.38
CA ALA A 12 -11.37 -13.59 -0.55
C ALA A 12 -11.15 -12.29 0.24
N ALA A 13 -10.75 -12.40 1.51
CA ALA A 13 -10.41 -11.24 2.34
C ALA A 13 -9.26 -10.43 1.74
N THR A 14 -8.15 -11.10 1.39
CA THR A 14 -6.96 -10.43 0.82
C THR A 14 -7.29 -9.71 -0.51
N GLY A 15 -8.08 -10.35 -1.37
CA GLY A 15 -8.54 -9.76 -2.63
C GLY A 15 -9.42 -8.53 -2.41
N PHE A 16 -10.34 -8.60 -1.44
CA PHE A 16 -11.19 -7.47 -1.08
C PHE A 16 -10.37 -6.26 -0.61
N PHE A 17 -9.46 -6.45 0.35
CA PHE A 17 -8.60 -5.38 0.85
C PHE A 17 -7.72 -4.76 -0.24
N THR A 18 -7.13 -5.61 -1.10
CA THR A 18 -6.28 -5.15 -2.22
C THR A 18 -7.07 -4.29 -3.21
N LEU A 19 -8.29 -4.72 -3.56
CA LEU A 19 -9.14 -3.99 -4.48
C LEU A 19 -9.62 -2.66 -3.88
N SER A 20 -10.10 -2.67 -2.64
CA SER A 20 -10.50 -1.44 -1.94
C SER A 20 -9.34 -0.44 -1.89
N PHE A 21 -8.13 -0.88 -1.54
CA PHE A 21 -6.96 -0.01 -1.51
C PHE A 21 -6.62 0.57 -2.88
N CYS A 22 -6.69 -0.25 -3.93
CA CYS A 22 -6.45 0.17 -5.31
C CYS A 22 -7.48 1.23 -5.77
N VAL A 23 -8.76 0.98 -5.54
CA VAL A 23 -9.86 1.91 -5.92
C VAL A 23 -9.76 3.21 -5.13
N THR A 24 -9.49 3.15 -3.82
CA THR A 24 -9.32 4.33 -2.98
C THR A 24 -8.12 5.18 -3.43
N SER A 25 -6.97 4.57 -3.68
CA SER A 25 -5.77 5.28 -4.14
C SER A 25 -6.00 5.99 -5.48
N ASN A 26 -6.58 5.27 -6.44
CA ASN A 26 -6.95 5.85 -7.73
C ASN A 26 -7.96 6.99 -7.59
N SER A 27 -8.94 6.87 -6.69
CA SER A 27 -9.96 7.91 -6.44
C SER A 27 -9.37 9.15 -5.76
N ILE A 28 -8.49 8.98 -4.77
CA ILE A 28 -7.80 10.09 -4.10
C ILE A 28 -6.98 10.88 -5.12
N LEU A 29 -6.24 10.20 -5.99
CA LEU A 29 -5.48 10.84 -7.07
C LEU A 29 -6.40 11.51 -8.10
N GLN A 30 -7.56 10.92 -8.40
CA GLN A 30 -8.51 11.53 -9.33
C GLN A 30 -9.20 12.78 -8.76
N LEU A 31 -9.45 12.83 -7.46
CA LEU A 31 -10.15 13.93 -6.78
C LEU A 31 -9.22 15.11 -6.40
N ASN A 32 -7.94 14.85 -6.13
CA ASN A 32 -7.00 15.89 -5.68
C ASN A 32 -6.25 16.61 -6.82
N MET A 33 -6.42 16.19 -8.08
CA MET A 33 -5.59 16.67 -9.20
C MET A 33 -6.37 17.62 -10.13
N LYS A 34 -5.82 18.81 -10.39
CA LYS A 34 -6.32 19.74 -11.42
C LYS A 34 -6.22 19.10 -12.82
N ASN A 35 -7.21 19.35 -13.68
CA ASN A 35 -7.38 18.71 -15.00
C ASN A 35 -6.13 18.73 -15.89
N GLU A 36 -5.28 19.75 -15.76
CA GLU A 36 -4.09 19.96 -16.60
C GLU A 36 -2.94 18.98 -16.30
N PHE A 37 -2.89 18.39 -15.09
CA PHE A 37 -1.80 17.49 -14.67
C PHE A 37 -2.21 16.03 -14.52
N ARG A 38 -3.49 15.68 -14.78
CA ARG A 38 -4.03 14.32 -14.57
C ARG A 38 -3.23 13.25 -15.31
N GLY A 39 -2.81 13.52 -16.54
CA GLY A 39 -2.02 12.57 -17.35
C GLY A 39 -0.60 12.32 -16.85
N ARG A 40 0.11 13.38 -16.41
CA ARG A 40 1.48 13.26 -15.88
C ARG A 40 1.50 12.54 -14.53
N VAL A 41 0.57 12.90 -13.65
CA VAL A 41 0.48 12.29 -12.32
C VAL A 41 0.06 10.82 -12.40
N MET A 42 -0.92 10.48 -13.26
CA MET A 42 -1.27 9.07 -13.44
C MET A 42 -0.16 8.25 -14.10
N SER A 43 0.61 8.83 -15.02
CA SER A 43 1.79 8.15 -15.59
C SER A 43 2.82 7.84 -14.50
N LEU A 44 3.14 8.80 -13.63
CA LEU A 44 4.03 8.58 -12.49
C LEU A 44 3.48 7.53 -11.51
N TYR A 45 2.17 7.56 -11.25
CA TYR A 45 1.51 6.55 -10.41
C TYR A 45 1.64 5.14 -10.99
N VAL A 46 1.40 4.97 -12.29
CA VAL A 46 1.53 3.67 -12.98
C VAL A 46 2.98 3.21 -12.96
N ILE A 47 3.96 4.08 -13.22
CA ILE A 47 5.39 3.74 -13.18
C ILE A 47 5.80 3.31 -11.76
N ALA A 48 5.37 4.03 -10.73
CA ALA A 48 5.67 3.69 -9.34
C ALA A 48 4.99 2.36 -8.93
N SER A 49 3.71 2.19 -9.25
CA SER A 49 2.95 0.99 -8.93
C SER A 49 3.50 -0.24 -9.66
N SER A 50 3.73 -0.16 -10.96
CA SER A 50 4.31 -1.25 -11.75
C SER A 50 5.79 -1.48 -11.43
N GLY A 51 6.54 -0.45 -11.03
CA GLY A 51 7.95 -0.57 -10.64
C GLY A 51 8.16 -1.23 -9.27
N THR A 52 7.19 -1.14 -8.35
CA THR A 52 7.29 -1.79 -7.03
C THR A 52 6.99 -3.29 -7.07
N ALA A 53 6.17 -3.75 -8.02
CA ALA A 53 5.85 -5.17 -8.20
C ALA A 53 7.07 -6.09 -8.43
N PRO A 54 7.98 -5.83 -9.39
CA PRO A 54 9.17 -6.66 -9.58
C PRO A 54 10.13 -6.58 -8.39
N VAL A 55 10.24 -5.43 -7.72
CA VAL A 55 11.07 -5.28 -6.52
C VAL A 55 10.55 -6.13 -5.37
N GLY A 56 9.24 -6.10 -5.12
CA GLY A 56 8.59 -6.95 -4.10
C GLY A 56 8.74 -8.44 -4.41
N ASN A 57 8.55 -8.84 -5.66
CA ASN A 57 8.74 -10.23 -6.09
C ASN A 57 10.19 -10.69 -5.96
N PHE A 58 11.16 -9.85 -6.30
CA PHE A 58 12.58 -10.18 -6.17
C PHE A 58 12.96 -10.38 -4.69
N LEU A 59 12.51 -9.48 -3.81
CA LEU A 59 12.75 -9.59 -2.38
C LEU A 59 12.12 -10.86 -1.79
N SER A 60 10.86 -11.13 -2.15
CA SER A 60 10.11 -12.31 -1.70
C SER A 60 10.75 -13.61 -2.20
N GLY A 61 11.15 -13.66 -3.47
CA GLY A 61 11.83 -14.81 -4.07
C GLY A 61 13.17 -15.09 -3.41
N PHE A 62 14.01 -14.07 -3.23
CA PHE A 62 15.34 -14.22 -2.61
C PHE A 62 15.26 -14.76 -1.18
N VAL A 63 14.30 -14.26 -0.39
CA VAL A 63 14.08 -14.73 0.99
C VAL A 63 13.52 -16.14 1.02
N SER A 64 12.58 -16.46 0.10
CA SER A 64 12.00 -17.81 0.02
C SER A 64 13.02 -18.85 -0.42
N GLU A 65 14.03 -18.49 -1.20
CA GLU A 65 15.06 -19.41 -1.69
C GLU A 65 16.10 -19.75 -0.59
N HIS A 66 16.46 -18.79 0.27
CA HIS A 66 17.43 -19.00 1.35
C HIS A 66 16.83 -19.65 2.62
N TRP A 67 15.61 -19.29 3.01
CA TRP A 67 15.01 -19.73 4.28
C TRP A 67 13.73 -20.57 4.13
N GLY A 68 13.37 -20.90 2.89
CA GLY A 68 12.17 -21.67 2.58
C GLY A 68 10.86 -20.85 2.63
N PRO A 69 9.73 -21.49 2.27
CA PRO A 69 8.46 -20.78 2.05
C PRO A 69 7.89 -20.11 3.31
N LEU A 70 8.02 -20.75 4.48
CA LEU A 70 7.50 -20.18 5.74
C LEU A 70 8.20 -18.88 6.13
N ALA A 71 9.52 -18.79 5.95
CA ALA A 71 10.27 -17.58 6.23
C ALA A 71 9.94 -16.45 5.24
N GLY A 72 9.66 -16.79 3.98
CA GLY A 72 9.12 -15.85 2.98
C GLY A 72 7.79 -15.25 3.42
N TYR A 73 6.88 -16.05 3.98
CA TYR A 73 5.62 -15.55 4.53
C TYR A 73 5.81 -14.69 5.79
N MET A 74 6.70 -15.08 6.70
CA MET A 74 6.99 -14.29 7.92
C MET A 74 7.61 -12.93 7.59
N THR A 75 8.53 -12.88 6.63
CA THR A 75 9.15 -11.61 6.19
C THR A 75 8.16 -10.72 5.45
N CYS A 76 7.29 -11.27 4.59
CA CYS A 76 6.18 -10.53 4.00
C CYS A 76 5.25 -9.94 5.07
N GLY A 77 4.90 -10.73 6.09
CA GLY A 77 4.11 -10.26 7.23
C GLY A 77 4.81 -9.14 8.01
N PHE A 78 6.12 -9.27 8.24
CA PHE A 78 6.91 -8.24 8.93
C PHE A 78 7.02 -6.94 8.12
N LEU A 79 7.20 -7.04 6.81
CA LEU A 79 7.19 -5.90 5.88
C LEU A 79 5.82 -5.19 5.87
N LEU A 80 4.72 -5.95 5.88
CA LEU A 80 3.37 -5.41 6.01
C LEU A 80 3.18 -4.66 7.33
N LEU A 81 3.62 -5.24 8.45
CA LEU A 81 3.58 -4.59 9.76
C LEU A 81 4.43 -3.33 9.79
N LEU A 82 5.63 -3.36 9.20
CA LEU A 82 6.52 -2.20 9.12
C LEU A 82 5.86 -1.08 8.32
N SER A 83 5.29 -1.40 7.16
CA SER A 83 4.56 -0.45 6.30
C SER A 83 3.37 0.18 7.04
N LEU A 84 2.58 -0.63 7.74
CA LEU A 84 1.46 -0.17 8.57
C LEU A 84 1.96 0.76 9.70
N SER A 85 3.06 0.40 10.35
CA SER A 85 3.68 1.19 11.43
C SER A 85 4.14 2.55 10.93
N VAL A 86 4.76 2.59 9.75
CA VAL A 86 5.18 3.83 9.10
C VAL A 86 3.97 4.70 8.78
N LEU A 87 2.91 4.13 8.18
CA LEU A 87 1.67 4.86 7.88
C LEU A 87 1.03 5.45 9.13
N LEU A 88 0.87 4.67 10.20
CA LEU A 88 0.32 5.14 11.47
C LEU A 88 1.19 6.21 12.13
N CYS A 89 2.53 6.06 12.06
CA CYS A 89 3.47 7.08 12.53
C CYS A 89 3.33 8.37 11.71
N TRP A 90 3.11 8.24 10.41
CA TRP A 90 2.91 9.37 9.50
C TRP A 90 1.59 10.07 9.77
N GLU A 91 0.48 9.34 9.93
CA GLU A 91 -0.82 9.89 10.32
C GLU A 91 -0.77 10.56 11.70
N ASN A 92 -0.07 9.98 12.67
CA ASN A 92 0.11 10.58 13.99
C ASN A 92 0.95 11.86 13.93
N LYS A 93 1.99 11.90 13.08
CA LYS A 93 2.74 13.14 12.82
C LYS A 93 1.88 14.17 12.08
N TYR A 94 1.04 13.75 11.15
CA TYR A 94 0.10 14.62 10.42
C TYR A 94 -0.94 15.22 11.36
N LYS A 95 -1.60 14.40 12.19
CA LYS A 95 -2.54 14.85 13.23
C LYS A 95 -1.86 15.79 14.23
N LYS A 96 -0.63 15.49 14.65
CA LYS A 96 0.13 16.38 15.54
C LYS A 96 0.49 17.72 14.88
N LYS A 97 0.86 17.74 13.60
CA LYS A 97 1.13 18.97 12.84
C LYS A 97 -0.13 19.83 12.64
N THR A 98 -1.28 19.20 12.35
CA THR A 98 -2.57 19.91 12.24
C THR A 98 -3.08 20.40 13.61
N ALA A 99 -2.86 19.65 14.69
CA ALA A 99 -3.23 20.04 16.04
C ALA A 99 -2.30 21.12 16.64
N ALA A 100 -1.07 21.25 16.13
CA ALA A 100 -0.12 22.30 16.50
C ALA A 100 -0.34 23.64 15.76
N GLY A 101 -1.40 23.76 14.95
CA GLY A 101 -1.79 25.02 14.30
C GLY A 101 -0.96 25.41 13.06
N GLU A 102 -0.10 24.53 12.54
CA GLU A 102 0.56 24.77 11.25
C GLU A 102 -0.42 24.47 10.10
N VAL A 103 -0.90 25.53 9.44
CA VAL A 103 -1.66 25.46 8.19
C VAL A 103 -0.88 24.65 7.15
N LEU A 104 -1.41 23.47 6.82
CA LEU A 104 -0.94 22.63 5.73
C LEU A 104 -1.03 23.39 4.40
N PRO A 105 0.06 23.54 3.63
CA PRO A 105 0.07 24.18 2.31
C PRO A 105 -0.59 23.26 1.27
N GLY A 106 -1.90 23.07 1.39
CA GLY A 106 -2.67 22.18 0.51
C GLY A 106 -4.18 22.18 0.71
N LYS A 107 -4.71 22.86 1.74
CA LYS A 107 -6.16 23.04 1.92
C LYS A 107 -6.64 24.37 1.31
N GLN A 108 -6.41 24.53 0.00
CA GLN A 108 -7.02 25.57 -0.83
C GLN A 108 -7.70 24.93 -2.04
N LEU A 109 -8.61 23.99 -1.75
CA LEU A 109 -9.72 23.61 -2.60
C LEU A 109 -11.00 23.92 -1.83
#